data_AF-A0A9P8I7T7-F1
#
_entry.id   AF-A0A9P8I7T7-F1
#
_cell.length_a   1.000
_cell.length_b   1.000
_cell.length_c   1.000
_cell.angle_alpha   90.00
_cell.angle_beta   90.00
_cell.angle_gamma   90.00
#
_symmetry.space_group_name_H-M   'P 1'
#
loop_
_entity.id
_entity.type
_entity.pdbx_description
1 polymer ?
#
loop_
_entity_poly.entity_id
_entity_poly.type
_entity_poly.pdbx_seq_one_letter_code
_entity_poly.pdbx_strand_id
1 'polypeptide(L)'
;MTRLAEMFNVNHFIVSQVNPHVVPFVARDDDKAMIPEEEEEVAAVVTDTRAPSPGPGWVQTLVNLAKEEVLHRMHVLTEMGIFPTTLSKARSVLSQKYSGDITIFPEISYADLPRMLRNPTTEFILDAMRRGERATWPKLSRIRNHCAIELALDDAVQRLRAR
;
A
#
# COMPACT_ATOMS: atom_id res chain seq x y z
N MET A 1 -8.29 -8.88 4.69
CA MET A 1 -8.74 -9.00 3.29
C MET A 1 -9.58 -10.24 3.05
N THR A 2 -9.24 -11.42 3.60
CA THR A 2 -10.05 -12.66 3.48
C THR A 2 -11.54 -12.49 3.80
N ARG A 3 -11.89 -11.89 4.94
CA ARG A 3 -13.31 -11.67 5.29
C ARG A 3 -14.06 -10.73 4.30
N LEU A 4 -13.36 -9.76 3.72
CA LEU A 4 -13.95 -8.87 2.70
C LEU A 4 -14.08 -9.60 1.36
N ALA A 5 -13.09 -10.43 1.00
CA ALA A 5 -13.12 -11.28 -0.18
C ALA A 5 -14.33 -12.21 -0.16
N GLU A 6 -14.58 -12.86 0.98
CA GLU A 6 -15.74 -13.75 1.18
C GLU A 6 -17.06 -12.98 1.14
N MET A 7 -17.14 -11.82 1.80
CA MET A 7 -18.38 -11.05 1.90
C MET A 7 -18.82 -10.45 0.56
N PHE A 8 -17.86 -10.01 -0.26
CA PHE A 8 -18.12 -9.41 -1.56
C PHE A 8 -17.90 -10.38 -2.73
N ASN A 9 -17.51 -11.62 -2.46
CA ASN A 9 -17.15 -12.63 -3.46
C ASN A 9 -16.13 -12.11 -4.50
N VAL A 10 -15.07 -11.46 -4.02
CA VAL A 10 -14.01 -10.87 -4.85
C VAL A 10 -12.67 -11.52 -4.55
N ASN A 11 -11.91 -11.84 -5.60
CA ASN A 11 -10.61 -12.51 -5.49
C ASN A 11 -9.42 -11.56 -5.65
N HIS A 12 -9.61 -10.41 -6.31
CA HIS A 12 -8.56 -9.44 -6.59
C HIS A 12 -8.88 -8.08 -5.98
N PHE A 13 -7.90 -7.46 -5.35
CA PHE A 13 -8.04 -6.16 -4.72
C PHE A 13 -7.10 -5.12 -5.32
N ILE A 14 -7.71 -4.03 -5.78
CA ILE A 14 -7.00 -2.79 -6.10
C ILE A 14 -7.14 -1.87 -4.90
N VAL A 15 -6.02 -1.47 -4.31
CA VAL A 15 -5.97 -0.73 -3.05
C VAL A 15 -5.22 0.58 -3.25
N SER A 16 -5.89 1.71 -3.03
CA SER A 16 -5.24 3.01 -2.98
C SER A 16 -4.88 3.34 -1.53
N GLN A 17 -3.58 3.41 -1.23
CA GLN A 17 -3.11 3.72 0.11
C GLN A 17 -2.86 5.22 0.27
N VAL A 18 -3.62 5.83 1.17
CA VAL A 18 -3.51 7.26 1.48
C VAL A 18 -2.98 7.52 2.89
N ASN A 19 -2.70 6.45 3.66
CA ASN A 19 -2.28 6.54 5.05
C ASN A 19 -0.79 6.91 5.14
N PRO A 20 -0.43 8.15 5.52
CA PRO A 20 0.94 8.65 5.44
C PRO A 20 1.89 7.95 6.42
N HIS A 21 1.35 7.40 7.52
CA HIS A 21 2.12 6.68 8.54
C HIS A 21 2.58 5.29 8.08
N VAL A 22 1.96 4.76 7.01
CA VAL A 22 2.23 3.41 6.47
C VAL A 22 3.19 3.47 5.28
N VAL A 23 3.22 4.60 4.57
CA VAL A 23 4.05 4.86 3.38
C VAL A 23 5.53 4.46 3.56
N PRO A 24 6.26 4.85 4.63
CA PRO A 24 7.69 4.52 4.75
C PRO A 24 7.96 3.01 4.94
N PHE A 25 6.95 2.25 5.34
CA PHE A 25 7.04 0.82 5.61
C PHE A 25 6.59 -0.03 4.42
N VAL A 26 5.58 0.39 3.65
CA VAL A 26 4.99 -0.45 2.57
C VAL A 26 5.52 -0.11 1.19
N ALA A 27 5.99 1.12 0.96
CA ALA A 27 6.57 1.50 -0.34
C ALA A 27 7.80 0.64 -0.75
N ARG A 28 8.39 -0.09 0.20
CA ARG A 28 9.60 -0.90 -0.03
C ARG A 28 9.32 -2.34 -0.48
N ASP A 29 8.09 -2.83 -0.29
CA ASP A 29 7.74 -4.22 -0.60
C ASP A 29 7.20 -4.37 -2.03
N ASP A 30 6.49 -3.36 -2.53
CA ASP A 30 5.87 -3.39 -3.86
C ASP A 30 6.87 -3.15 -5.01
N ASP A 31 7.97 -2.42 -4.76
CA ASP A 31 9.02 -2.17 -5.75
C ASP A 31 9.92 -3.40 -5.94
N LYS A 32 10.14 -4.19 -4.88
CA LYS A 32 10.88 -5.47 -4.95
C LYS A 32 10.17 -6.53 -5.80
N ALA A 33 8.84 -6.50 -5.85
CA ALA A 33 8.07 -7.43 -6.67
C ALA A 33 8.09 -7.08 -8.18
N MET A 34 8.65 -5.92 -8.55
CA MET A 34 8.64 -5.39 -9.92
C MET A 34 9.97 -5.57 -10.66
N ILE A 35 11.07 -5.87 -9.95
CA ILE A 35 12.40 -6.00 -10.55
C ILE A 35 12.87 -7.46 -10.32
N PRO A 36 13.03 -8.27 -11.38
CA PRO A 36 13.77 -9.52 -11.30
C PRO A 36 15.18 -9.22 -10.77
N GLU A 37 15.70 -10.04 -9.84
CA GLU A 37 16.99 -9.83 -9.15
C GLU A 37 18.20 -9.61 -10.09
N GLU A 38 18.06 -9.89 -11.38
CA GLU A 38 19.09 -9.75 -12.42
C GLU A 38 19.25 -8.31 -12.97
N GLU A 39 18.26 -7.41 -12.80
CA GLU A 39 18.29 -6.04 -13.36
C GLU A 39 18.67 -4.95 -12.34
N GLU A 40 18.99 -5.33 -11.09
CA GLU A 40 19.31 -4.41 -9.98
C GLU A 40 20.56 -3.56 -10.24
N GLU A 41 21.56 -4.07 -10.98
CA GLU A 41 22.80 -3.32 -11.29
C GLU A 41 22.63 -2.26 -12.39
N VAL A 42 21.69 -2.45 -13.33
CA VAL A 42 21.56 -1.56 -14.50
C VAL A 42 20.59 -0.39 -14.22
N ALA A 43 19.58 -0.61 -13.37
CA ALA A 43 18.62 0.42 -13.00
C ALA A 43 19.22 1.50 -12.07
N ALA A 44 20.29 1.19 -11.32
CA ALA A 44 20.96 2.14 -10.42
C ALA A 44 21.58 3.35 -11.14
N VAL A 45 21.79 3.27 -12.46
CA VAL A 45 22.44 4.32 -13.26
C VAL A 45 21.45 5.33 -13.84
N VAL A 46 20.13 5.04 -13.87
CA VAL A 46 19.16 5.85 -14.64
C VAL A 46 18.07 6.54 -13.79
N THR A 47 17.87 6.16 -12.52
CA THR A 47 16.86 6.79 -11.64
C THR A 47 17.39 8.02 -10.92
N ASP A 48 17.78 9.05 -11.68
CA ASP A 48 17.90 10.41 -11.14
C ASP A 48 16.50 11.04 -11.05
N THR A 49 15.81 10.83 -9.91
CA THR A 49 15.03 11.86 -9.19
C THR A 49 14.29 11.26 -7.98
N ARG A 50 14.76 11.64 -6.78
CA ARG A 50 13.97 11.78 -5.52
C ARG A 50 13.45 10.55 -4.76
N ALA A 51 13.91 9.33 -5.01
CA ALA A 51 13.82 8.29 -3.96
C ALA A 51 15.04 8.41 -3.02
N PRO A 52 14.87 8.51 -1.69
CA PRO A 52 16.02 8.42 -0.79
C PRO A 52 16.66 7.03 -0.96
N SER A 53 17.92 7.05 -1.36
CA SER A 53 18.81 5.91 -1.63
C SER A 53 18.51 4.66 -0.77
N PRO A 54 18.67 3.44 -1.31
CA PRO A 54 18.54 2.22 -0.52
C PRO A 54 19.56 2.26 0.62
N GLY A 55 19.07 2.57 1.83
CA GLY A 55 19.87 2.40 3.02
C GLY A 55 20.29 0.93 3.13
N PRO A 56 21.50 0.64 3.64
CA PRO A 56 22.00 -0.72 3.73
C PRO A 56 20.98 -1.62 4.45
N GLY A 57 20.79 -2.86 3.96
CA GLY A 57 19.67 -3.74 4.34
C GLY A 57 19.45 -3.95 5.84
N TRP A 58 20.48 -3.74 6.66
CA TRP A 58 20.38 -3.75 8.12
C TRP A 58 19.50 -2.63 8.69
N VAL A 59 19.35 -1.50 8.00
CA VAL A 59 18.46 -0.41 8.43
C VAL A 59 17.01 -0.86 8.31
N GLN A 60 16.68 -1.59 7.24
CA GLN A 60 15.32 -2.10 7.02
C GLN A 60 14.97 -3.20 8.03
N THR A 61 15.92 -4.10 8.34
CA THR A 61 15.70 -5.10 9.39
C THR A 61 15.59 -4.46 10.77
N LEU A 62 16.35 -3.41 11.07
CA LEU A 62 16.23 -2.67 12.33
C LEU A 62 14.88 -1.95 12.45
N VAL A 63 14.40 -1.36 11.35
CA VAL A 63 13.07 -0.70 11.29
C VAL A 63 11.95 -1.72 11.47
N ASN A 64 12.05 -2.89 10.84
CA ASN A 64 11.08 -3.98 11.01
C ASN A 64 11.10 -4.53 12.44
N LEU A 65 12.28 -4.75 13.01
CA LEU A 65 12.44 -5.19 14.40
C LEU A 65 11.84 -4.17 15.39
N ALA A 66 12.11 -2.88 15.18
CA ALA A 66 11.54 -1.83 16.01
C ALA A 66 10.00 -1.78 15.93
N LYS A 67 9.44 -1.96 14.72
CA LYS A 67 8.00 -2.05 14.51
C LYS A 67 7.40 -3.25 15.24
N GLU A 68 8.01 -4.42 15.13
CA GLU A 68 7.58 -5.65 15.80
C GLU A 68 7.64 -5.51 17.32
N GLU A 69 8.71 -4.92 17.86
CA GLU A 69 8.86 -4.67 19.30
C GLU A 69 7.83 -3.67 19.82
N VAL A 70 7.52 -2.61 19.07
CA VAL A 70 6.47 -1.65 19.44
C VAL A 70 5.09 -2.33 19.45
N LEU A 71 4.77 -3.14 18.44
CA LEU A 71 3.53 -3.91 18.39
C LEU A 71 3.45 -4.92 19.55
N HIS A 72 4.57 -5.55 19.89
CA HIS A 72 4.69 -6.46 21.01
C HIS A 72 4.47 -5.74 22.36
N ARG A 73 5.12 -4.60 22.59
CA ARG A 73 4.93 -3.79 23.80
C ARG A 73 3.50 -3.27 23.92
N MET A 74 2.89 -2.84 22.83
CA MET A 74 1.47 -2.48 22.82
C MET A 74 0.57 -3.66 23.21
N HIS A 75 0.92 -4.88 22.79
CA HIS A 75 0.20 -6.10 23.18
C HIS A 75 0.31 -6.38 24.69
N VAL A 76 1.53 -6.37 25.22
CA VAL A 76 1.77 -6.62 26.64
C VAL A 76 1.08 -5.55 27.50
N LEU A 77 1.12 -4.28 27.09
CA LEU A 77 0.41 -3.19 27.77
C LEU A 77 -1.12 -3.36 27.74
N THR A 78 -1.69 -3.86 26.65
CA THR A 78 -3.13 -4.19 26.61
C THR A 78 -3.50 -5.32 27.56
N GLU A 79 -2.66 -6.35 27.68
CA GLU A 79 -2.89 -7.47 28.60
C GLU A 79 -2.75 -7.06 30.07
N MET A 80 -1.85 -6.11 30.35
CA MET A 80 -1.69 -5.49 31.67
C MET A 80 -2.81 -4.51 32.03
N GLY A 81 -3.83 -4.32 31.18
CA GLY A 81 -5.00 -3.50 31.48
C GLY A 81 -4.80 -1.99 31.34
N ILE A 82 -3.68 -1.54 30.76
CA ILE A 82 -3.40 -0.12 30.53
C ILE A 82 -4.13 0.31 29.25
N PHE A 83 -5.19 1.11 29.38
CA PHE A 83 -6.02 1.63 28.28
C PHE A 83 -6.30 0.63 27.13
N PRO A 84 -6.84 -0.56 27.45
CA PRO A 84 -6.89 -1.70 26.53
C PRO A 84 -7.64 -1.39 25.23
N THR A 85 -8.64 -0.52 25.27
CA THR A 85 -9.45 -0.12 24.11
C THR A 85 -8.72 0.81 23.15
N THR A 86 -7.83 1.67 23.64
CA THR A 86 -7.09 2.63 22.79
C THR A 86 -5.88 1.95 22.15
N LEU A 87 -5.13 1.17 22.92
CA LEU A 87 -3.96 0.45 22.44
C LEU A 87 -4.33 -0.67 21.47
N SER A 88 -5.44 -1.39 21.70
CA SER A 88 -5.95 -2.37 20.73
C SER A 88 -6.37 -1.72 19.41
N LYS A 89 -7.02 -0.55 19.45
CA LYS A 89 -7.35 0.23 18.25
C LYS A 89 -6.11 0.74 17.55
N ALA A 90 -5.17 1.34 18.28
CA ALA A 90 -3.90 1.84 17.73
C ALA A 90 -3.10 0.70 17.07
N ARG A 91 -3.02 -0.46 17.73
CA ARG A 91 -2.41 -1.66 17.17
C ARG A 91 -3.12 -2.12 15.91
N SER A 92 -4.45 -2.18 15.92
CA SER A 92 -5.25 -2.59 14.77
C SER A 92 -4.97 -1.72 13.55
N VAL A 93 -4.95 -0.39 13.74
CA VAL A 93 -4.59 0.57 12.68
C VAL A 93 -3.15 0.35 12.21
N LEU A 94 -2.19 0.18 13.11
CA LEU A 94 -0.77 0.02 12.73
C LEU A 94 -0.44 -1.32 12.05
N SER A 95 -1.13 -2.39 12.45
CA SER A 95 -0.89 -3.75 11.96
C SER A 95 -1.70 -4.13 10.71
N GLN A 96 -2.57 -3.23 10.24
CA GLN A 96 -3.47 -3.54 9.14
C GLN A 96 -2.65 -3.91 7.89
N LYS A 97 -2.96 -5.06 7.28
CA LYS A 97 -2.37 -5.46 5.99
C LYS A 97 -2.93 -4.52 4.93
N TYR A 98 -2.10 -3.57 4.50
CA TYR A 98 -2.44 -2.52 3.54
C TYR A 98 -2.11 -2.90 2.09
N SER A 99 -1.53 -4.07 1.86
CA SER A 99 -1.19 -4.56 0.52
C SER A 99 -2.36 -5.35 -0.08
N GLY A 100 -2.72 -5.01 -1.31
CA GLY A 100 -3.60 -5.82 -2.18
C GLY A 100 -2.79 -6.43 -3.34
N ASP A 101 -3.47 -7.05 -4.30
CA ASP A 101 -2.85 -7.48 -5.56
C ASP A 101 -2.24 -6.28 -6.30
N ILE A 102 -2.98 -5.16 -6.29
CA ILE A 102 -2.53 -3.90 -6.86
C ILE A 102 -2.62 -2.79 -5.84
N THR A 103 -1.49 -2.41 -5.24
CA THR A 103 -1.43 -1.24 -4.37
C THR A 103 -0.96 0.00 -5.14
N ILE A 104 -1.66 1.12 -4.95
CA ILE A 104 -1.35 2.42 -5.52
C ILE A 104 -0.92 3.33 -4.37
N PHE A 105 0.30 3.86 -4.47
CA PHE A 105 0.89 4.75 -3.48
C PHE A 105 1.19 6.11 -4.11
N PRO A 106 0.38 7.16 -3.86
CA PRO A 106 0.73 8.52 -4.24
C PRO A 106 1.92 9.00 -3.40
N GLU A 107 2.79 9.81 -4.01
CA GLU A 107 3.89 10.48 -3.31
C GLU A 107 3.32 11.53 -2.35
N ILE A 108 3.21 11.20 -1.06
CA ILE A 108 2.75 12.15 -0.03
C ILE A 108 3.98 12.72 0.67
N SER A 109 4.18 14.03 0.55
CA SER A 109 5.21 14.72 1.32
C SER A 109 4.76 14.88 2.78
N TYR A 110 5.66 14.64 3.73
CA TYR A 110 5.39 14.90 5.16
C TYR A 110 5.03 16.38 5.42
N ALA A 111 5.48 17.31 4.55
CA ALA A 111 5.13 18.72 4.63
C ALA A 111 3.65 19.01 4.33
N ASP A 112 2.94 18.09 3.65
CA ASP A 112 1.54 18.25 3.30
C ASP A 112 0.59 17.71 4.39
N LEU A 113 1.09 16.99 5.39
CA LEU A 113 0.30 16.53 6.54
C LEU A 113 -0.47 17.64 7.27
N PRO A 114 0.15 18.78 7.64
CA PRO A 114 -0.60 19.87 8.25
C PRO A 114 -1.65 20.49 7.32
N ARG A 115 -1.48 20.37 5.99
CA ARG A 115 -2.46 20.83 5.00
C ARG A 115 -3.64 19.88 4.89
N MET A 116 -3.42 18.57 5.05
CA MET A 116 -4.48 17.56 5.08
C MET A 116 -5.42 17.70 6.30
N LEU A 117 -4.91 18.21 7.43
CA LEU A 117 -5.69 18.46 8.64
C LEU A 117 -6.46 19.80 8.62
N ARG A 118 -6.27 20.61 7.57
CA ARG A 118 -6.94 21.90 7.37
C ARG A 118 -7.90 21.80 6.18
N ASN A 119 -8.78 22.80 6.05
CA ASN A 119 -9.70 22.86 4.91
C ASN A 119 -8.88 22.94 3.59
N PRO A 120 -9.04 21.99 2.67
CA PRO A 120 -8.23 21.95 1.45
C PRO A 120 -8.56 23.10 0.49
N THR A 121 -7.52 23.64 -0.15
CA THR A 121 -7.69 24.58 -1.27
C THR A 121 -7.91 23.81 -2.57
N THR A 122 -8.57 24.43 -3.55
CA THR A 122 -8.77 23.83 -4.88
C THR A 122 -7.45 23.42 -5.53
N GLU A 123 -6.40 24.24 -5.37
CA GLU A 123 -5.06 23.95 -5.89
C GLU A 123 -4.47 22.68 -5.27
N PHE A 124 -4.61 22.51 -3.95
CA PHE A 124 -4.13 21.32 -3.25
C PHE A 124 -4.85 20.05 -3.72
N ILE A 125 -6.16 20.12 -3.96
CA ILE A 125 -6.95 18.99 -4.47
C ILE A 125 -6.48 18.61 -5.87
N LEU A 126 -6.31 19.58 -6.78
CA LEU A 126 -5.85 19.32 -8.14
C LEU A 126 -4.45 18.70 -8.16
N ASP A 127 -3.57 19.18 -7.30
CA ASP A 127 -2.22 18.63 -7.16
C ASP A 127 -2.23 17.20 -6.57
N ALA A 128 -3.07 16.96 -5.56
CA ALA A 128 -3.28 15.62 -5.01
C ALA A 128 -3.85 14.64 -6.04
N MET A 129 -4.79 15.08 -6.90
CA MET A 129 -5.33 14.28 -7.99
C MET A 129 -4.25 13.90 -9.00
N ARG A 130 -3.44 14.87 -9.46
CA ARG A 130 -2.32 14.61 -10.38
C ARG A 130 -1.30 13.64 -9.81
N ARG A 131 -1.01 13.73 -8.51
CA ARG A 131 -0.15 12.75 -7.82
C ARG A 131 -0.76 11.34 -7.82
N GLY A 132 -2.06 11.23 -7.57
CA GLY A 132 -2.79 9.96 -7.66
C GLY A 132 -2.77 9.36 -9.07
N GLU A 133 -2.98 10.18 -10.09
CA GLU A 133 -2.89 9.77 -11.50
C GLU A 133 -1.50 9.25 -11.85
N ARG A 134 -0.45 10.01 -11.49
CA ARG A 134 0.96 9.62 -11.70
C ARG A 134 1.32 8.31 -11.03
N ALA A 135 0.83 8.06 -9.83
CA ALA A 135 1.03 6.80 -9.12
C ALA A 135 0.26 5.62 -9.76
N THR A 136 -0.85 5.91 -10.44
CA THR A 136 -1.70 4.89 -11.07
C THR A 136 -1.17 4.46 -12.44
N TRP A 137 -0.61 5.38 -13.22
CA TRP A 137 -0.19 5.09 -14.61
C TRP A 137 0.76 3.89 -14.77
N PRO A 138 1.80 3.70 -13.93
CA PRO A 138 2.69 2.53 -14.03
C PRO A 138 1.97 1.20 -13.78
N LYS A 139 0.89 1.22 -12.98
CA LYS A 139 0.12 0.02 -12.63
C LYS A 139 -1.04 -0.24 -13.60
N LEU A 140 -1.31 0.67 -14.54
CA LEU A 140 -2.48 0.59 -15.43
C LEU A 140 -2.48 -0.67 -16.31
N SER A 141 -1.32 -1.08 -16.82
CA SER A 141 -1.19 -2.32 -17.60
C SER A 141 -1.56 -3.56 -16.78
N ARG A 142 -1.16 -3.58 -15.50
CA ARG A 142 -1.49 -4.67 -14.58
C ARG A 142 -2.99 -4.69 -14.27
N ILE A 143 -3.59 -3.52 -13.99
CA ILE A 143 -5.03 -3.38 -13.79
C ILE A 143 -5.80 -3.91 -15.01
N ARG A 144 -5.38 -3.51 -16.21
CA ARG A 144 -6.00 -3.95 -17.47
C ARG A 144 -5.94 -5.47 -17.62
N ASN A 145 -4.81 -6.10 -17.31
CA ASN A 145 -4.67 -7.56 -17.41
C ASN A 145 -5.59 -8.29 -16.43
N HIS A 146 -5.66 -7.84 -15.17
CA HIS A 146 -6.57 -8.45 -14.19
C HIS A 146 -8.03 -8.31 -14.60
N CYS A 147 -8.46 -7.12 -15.04
CA CYS A 147 -9.83 -6.91 -15.52
C CYS A 147 -10.14 -7.72 -16.79
N ALA A 148 -9.19 -7.89 -17.70
CA ALA A 148 -9.39 -8.69 -18.91
C ALA A 148 -9.64 -10.17 -18.59
N ILE A 149 -8.93 -10.71 -17.59
CA ILE A 149 -9.13 -12.09 -17.11
C ILE A 149 -10.52 -12.24 -16.48
N GLU A 150 -10.91 -11.29 -15.63
CA GLU A 150 -12.23 -11.27 -14.97
C GLU A 150 -13.36 -11.25 -16.00
N LEU A 151 -13.33 -10.31 -16.95
CA LEU A 151 -14.34 -10.20 -18.00
C LEU A 151 -14.42 -11.46 -18.89
N ALA A 152 -13.27 -12.09 -19.18
CA ALA A 152 -13.24 -13.32 -19.96
C ALA A 152 -13.85 -14.51 -19.19
N LEU A 153 -13.62 -14.60 -17.88
CA LEU A 153 -14.24 -15.61 -17.02
C LEU A 153 -15.75 -15.40 -16.92
N ASP A 154 -16.20 -14.16 -16.74
CA ASP A 154 -17.62 -13.83 -16.69
C ASP A 154 -18.35 -14.18 -17.98
N ASP A 155 -17.76 -13.87 -19.14
CA ASP A 155 -18.30 -14.24 -20.45
C ASP A 155 -18.39 -15.78 -20.60
N ALA A 156 -17.35 -16.52 -20.18
CA ALA A 156 -17.38 -17.98 -20.21
C ALA A 156 -18.50 -18.57 -19.32
N VAL A 157 -18.69 -18.01 -18.12
CA VAL A 157 -19.76 -18.43 -17.19
C VAL A 157 -21.15 -18.10 -17.76
N GLN A 158 -21.33 -16.92 -18.36
CA GLN A 158 -22.60 -16.54 -18.99
C GLN A 158 -22.95 -17.47 -20.17
N ARG A 159 -21.98 -17.81 -21.02
CA ARG A 159 -22.17 -18.76 -22.13
C ARG A 159 -22.56 -20.15 -21.66
N LEU A 160 -21.99 -20.61 -20.54
CA LEU A 160 -22.33 -21.93 -19.96
C LEU A 160 -23.73 -21.93 -19.33
N ARG A 161 -24.15 -20.83 -18.69
CA ARG A 161 -25.49 -20.70 -18.10
C ARG A 161 -26.61 -20.52 -19.12
N ALA A 162 -26.29 -20.04 -20.31
CA ALA A 162 -27.25 -19.86 -21.41
C ALA A 162 -27.55 -21.16 -22.18
N ARG A 163 -26.86 -22.27 -21.87
CA ARG A 163 -27.16 -23.63 -22.35
C ARG A 163 -28.00 -24.38 -21.32
#